data_AF-A0A3D2AYH6-F1
#
_entry.id   AF-A0A3D2AYH6-F1
#
_cell.length_a   1.000
_cell.length_b   1.000
_cell.length_c   1.000
_cell.angle_alpha   90.00
_cell.angle_beta   90.00
_cell.angle_gamma   90.00
#
_symmetry.space_group_name_H-M   'P 1'
#
loop_
_entity.id
_entity.type
_entity.pdbx_description
1 polymer ?
#
loop_
_entity_poly.entity_id
_entity_poly.type
_entity_poly.pdbx_seq_one_letter_code
_entity_poly.pdbx_strand_id
1 'polypeptide(L)'
;MIRLGAVSYLNARPLVHGLDQQTSRFSLRFDVPSRCASLLHDGAVDLGLIPSIEITQRPDYHIVPNVAIASIGRVASVAVFASRPITAVRSIAVDRSSRTSVALLRVLCAQSFDIEPKFVTLEPDIKA
;
A
#
# COMPACT_ATOMS: atom_id res chain seq x y z
N MET A 1 -17.22 0.54 -19.91
CA MET A 1 -15.77 0.75 -19.68
C MET A 1 -15.53 0.67 -18.18
N ILE A 2 -14.60 -0.16 -17.74
CA ILE A 2 -14.26 -0.36 -16.32
C ILE A 2 -13.18 0.64 -15.94
N ARG A 3 -13.42 1.47 -14.92
CA ARG A 3 -12.46 2.42 -14.37
C ARG A 3 -11.56 1.71 -13.36
N LEU A 4 -10.27 1.62 -13.65
CA LEU A 4 -9.27 0.95 -12.82
C LEU A 4 -8.34 1.98 -12.16
N GLY A 5 -8.34 2.03 -10.84
CA GLY A 5 -7.26 2.67 -10.07
C GLY A 5 -6.08 1.71 -9.93
N ALA A 6 -4.94 2.04 -10.53
CA ALA A 6 -3.72 1.25 -10.48
C ALA A 6 -2.61 1.99 -9.73
N VAL A 7 -1.81 1.25 -8.97
CA VAL A 7 -0.68 1.87 -8.25
C VAL A 7 0.46 2.20 -9.22
N SER A 8 1.07 3.38 -9.09
CA SER A 8 2.20 3.82 -9.92
C SER A 8 3.54 3.10 -9.63
N TYR A 9 3.58 2.16 -8.69
CA TYR A 9 4.81 1.48 -8.29
C TYR A 9 5.18 0.33 -9.24
N LEU A 10 6.49 0.04 -9.33
CA LEU A 10 7.02 -0.98 -10.23
C LEU A 10 6.43 -2.37 -10.00
N ASN A 11 6.13 -2.73 -8.75
CA ASN A 11 5.53 -4.03 -8.41
C ASN A 11 4.11 -4.24 -8.98
N ALA A 12 3.40 -3.16 -9.34
CA ALA A 12 2.07 -3.23 -9.94
C ALA A 12 2.11 -3.25 -11.48
N ARG A 13 3.23 -2.85 -12.09
CA ARG A 13 3.34 -2.72 -13.55
C ARG A 13 3.03 -4.03 -14.31
N PRO A 14 3.52 -5.21 -13.89
CA PRO A 14 3.19 -6.46 -14.58
C PRO A 14 1.69 -6.79 -14.55
N LEU A 15 0.96 -6.41 -13.49
CA LEU A 15 -0.46 -6.73 -13.32
C LEU A 15 -1.37 -5.97 -14.28
N VAL A 16 -0.95 -4.76 -14.70
CA VAL A 16 -1.75 -3.87 -15.55
C VAL A 16 -1.19 -3.74 -16.96
N HIS A 17 -0.12 -4.46 -17.25
CA HIS A 17 0.51 -4.46 -18.57
C HIS A 17 -0.48 -4.93 -19.65
N GLY A 18 -0.65 -4.14 -20.71
CA GLY A 18 -1.57 -4.44 -21.81
C GLY A 18 -3.03 -4.06 -21.54
N LEU A 19 -3.42 -3.77 -20.29
CA LEU A 19 -4.77 -3.26 -20.00
C LEU A 19 -4.95 -1.83 -20.50
N ASP A 20 -3.88 -1.03 -20.49
CA ASP A 20 -3.83 0.31 -21.06
C ASP A 20 -4.03 0.33 -22.58
N GLN A 21 -3.69 -0.75 -23.27
CA GLN A 21 -3.93 -0.94 -24.70
C GLN A 21 -5.38 -1.36 -25.00
N GLN A 22 -6.10 -1.91 -24.03
CA GLN A 22 -7.50 -2.32 -24.16
C GLN A 22 -8.47 -1.18 -23.81
N THR A 23 -8.30 -0.02 -24.45
CA THR A 23 -9.04 1.23 -24.14
C THR A 23 -10.55 1.15 -24.32
N SER A 24 -11.05 0.20 -25.12
CA SER A 24 -12.50 -0.07 -25.23
C SER A 24 -13.10 -0.73 -23.99
N ARG A 25 -12.26 -1.39 -23.17
CA ARG A 25 -12.67 -2.15 -21.98
C ARG A 25 -12.29 -1.45 -20.69
N PHE A 26 -11.10 -0.86 -20.62
CA PHE A 26 -10.54 -0.29 -19.40
C PHE A 26 -10.17 1.19 -19.55
N SER A 27 -10.36 1.94 -18.46
CA SER A 27 -9.80 3.28 -18.26
C SER A 27 -8.91 3.25 -17.03
N LEU A 28 -7.60 3.43 -17.23
CA LEU A 28 -6.62 3.31 -16.16
C LEU A 28 -6.27 4.68 -15.57
N ARG A 29 -6.23 4.75 -14.24
CA ARG A 29 -5.69 5.88 -13.49
C ARG A 29 -4.56 5.39 -12.60
N PHE A 30 -3.36 5.89 -12.85
CA PHE A 30 -2.18 5.61 -12.03
C PHE A 30 -2.06 6.62 -10.88
N ASP A 31 -1.93 6.14 -9.65
CA ASP A 31 -1.83 6.96 -8.45
C ASP A 31 -1.06 6.24 -7.33
N VAL A 32 -0.84 6.90 -6.19
CA VAL A 32 -0.31 6.23 -4.98
C VAL A 32 -1.37 5.31 -4.35
N PRO A 33 -1.01 4.24 -3.63
CA PRO A 33 -1.97 3.26 -3.11
C PRO A 33 -3.07 3.89 -2.26
N SER A 34 -2.72 4.84 -1.39
CA SER A 34 -3.67 5.55 -0.52
C SER A 34 -4.71 6.33 -1.33
N ARG A 35 -4.33 6.86 -2.49
CA ARG A 35 -5.23 7.58 -3.38
C ARG A 35 -6.09 6.63 -4.20
N CYS A 36 -5.53 5.51 -4.69
CA CYS A 36 -6.33 4.43 -5.30
C CYS A 36 -7.43 3.93 -4.36
N ALA A 37 -7.10 3.77 -3.07
CA ALA A 37 -8.07 3.42 -2.04
C ALA A 37 -9.18 4.47 -1.94
N SER A 38 -8.84 5.76 -1.75
CA SER A 38 -9.85 6.82 -1.69
C SER A 38 -10.77 6.85 -2.91
N LEU A 39 -10.21 6.72 -4.12
CA LEU A 39 -11.00 6.71 -5.35
C LEU A 39 -12.00 5.54 -5.39
N LEU A 40 -11.62 4.38 -4.89
CA LEU A 40 -12.52 3.22 -4.80
C LEU A 40 -13.59 3.44 -3.72
N HIS A 41 -13.22 4.02 -2.58
CA HIS A 41 -14.17 4.37 -1.51
C HIS A 41 -15.23 5.37 -2.00
N ASP A 42 -14.82 6.35 -2.80
CA ASP A 42 -15.67 7.42 -3.31
C ASP A 42 -16.49 7.00 -4.55
N GLY A 43 -16.32 5.76 -5.04
CA GLY A 43 -16.97 5.26 -6.27
C GLY A 43 -16.45 5.93 -7.56
N ALA A 44 -15.32 6.63 -7.48
CA ALA A 44 -14.67 7.28 -8.61
C ALA A 44 -13.98 6.30 -9.56
N VAL A 45 -13.65 5.09 -9.08
CA VAL A 45 -13.22 3.94 -9.88
C VAL A 45 -14.07 2.71 -9.54
N ASP A 46 -14.16 1.75 -10.48
CA ASP A 46 -14.93 0.51 -10.31
C ASP A 46 -14.07 -0.62 -9.74
N LEU A 47 -12.76 -0.59 -10.00
CA LEU A 47 -11.78 -1.56 -9.53
C LEU A 47 -10.51 -0.84 -9.07
N GLY A 48 -9.86 -1.34 -8.01
CA GLY A 48 -8.67 -0.72 -7.45
C GLY A 48 -7.60 -1.72 -7.01
N LEU A 49 -6.35 -1.47 -7.40
CA LEU A 49 -5.19 -2.02 -6.71
C LEU A 49 -4.93 -1.18 -5.45
N ILE A 50 -5.45 -1.63 -4.32
CA ILE A 50 -5.43 -0.88 -3.05
C ILE A 50 -4.63 -1.63 -1.97
N PRO A 51 -4.18 -0.95 -0.91
CA PRO A 51 -3.58 -1.61 0.26
C PRO A 51 -4.55 -2.63 0.87
N SER A 52 -4.07 -3.82 1.22
CA SER A 52 -4.90 -4.88 1.82
C SER A 52 -5.62 -4.48 3.11
N ILE A 53 -5.06 -3.54 3.89
CA ILE A 53 -5.69 -3.06 5.12
C ILE A 53 -7.00 -2.29 4.85
N GLU A 54 -7.20 -1.79 3.63
CA GLU A 54 -8.43 -1.09 3.25
C GLU A 54 -9.64 -2.02 3.19
N ILE A 55 -9.43 -3.32 3.01
CA ILE A 55 -10.51 -4.32 2.97
C ILE A 55 -11.28 -4.33 4.29
N THR A 56 -10.62 -3.99 5.40
CA THR A 56 -11.28 -3.95 6.71
C THR A 56 -12.13 -2.69 6.92
N GLN A 57 -12.03 -1.69 6.05
CA GLN A 57 -12.74 -0.41 6.18
C GLN A 57 -14.15 -0.47 5.58
N ARG A 58 -14.41 -1.45 4.70
CA ARG A 58 -15.66 -1.54 3.94
C ARG A 58 -16.09 -3.00 3.74
N PRO A 59 -17.22 -3.44 4.31
CA PRO A 59 -17.67 -4.83 4.22
C PRO A 59 -18.21 -5.20 2.82
N ASP A 60 -18.52 -4.21 1.99
CA ASP A 60 -19.04 -4.35 0.62
C ASP A 60 -17.94 -4.57 -0.43
N TYR A 61 -16.67 -4.65 -0.01
CA TYR A 61 -15.57 -4.92 -0.92
C TYR A 61 -15.53 -6.40 -1.33
N HIS A 62 -15.34 -6.61 -2.63
CA HIS A 62 -15.09 -7.93 -3.20
C HIS A 62 -13.67 -8.00 -3.74
N ILE A 63 -12.96 -9.06 -3.37
CA ILE A 63 -11.59 -9.32 -3.82
C ILE A 63 -11.65 -10.04 -5.17
N VAL A 64 -10.92 -9.53 -6.16
CA VAL A 64 -10.74 -10.25 -7.43
C VAL A 64 -9.89 -11.49 -7.15
N PRO A 65 -10.38 -12.70 -7.45
CA PRO A 65 -9.66 -13.93 -7.13
C PRO A 65 -8.37 -14.04 -7.96
N ASN A 66 -7.39 -14.77 -7.40
CA ASN A 66 -6.14 -15.15 -8.08
C ASN A 66 -5.21 -13.98 -8.49
N VAL A 67 -5.44 -12.77 -7.98
CA VAL A 67 -4.56 -11.62 -8.23
C VAL A 67 -4.30 -10.85 -6.94
N ALA A 68 -3.02 -10.63 -6.64
CA ALA A 68 -2.58 -9.81 -5.51
C ALA A 68 -1.13 -9.38 -5.69
N ILE A 69 -0.73 -8.34 -4.97
CA ILE A 69 0.69 -8.04 -4.73
C ILE A 69 1.02 -8.63 -3.35
N ALA A 70 1.71 -9.76 -3.35
CA ALA A 70 2.05 -10.52 -2.15
C ALA A 70 3.48 -11.09 -2.25
N SER A 71 4.01 -11.57 -1.13
CA SER A 71 5.32 -12.22 -1.07
C SER A 71 5.33 -13.32 -0.02
N ILE A 72 6.15 -14.34 -0.24
CA ILE A 72 6.57 -15.30 0.78
C ILE A 72 8.00 -14.92 1.17
N GLY A 73 8.15 -14.38 2.39
CA GLY A 73 9.43 -13.91 2.89
C GLY A 73 9.72 -12.45 2.53
N ARG A 74 11.00 -12.14 2.29
CA ARG A 74 11.49 -10.75 2.19
C ARG A 74 10.94 -10.06 0.94
N VAL A 75 10.67 -8.76 1.06
CA VAL A 75 10.42 -7.85 -0.05
C VAL A 75 11.45 -6.73 -0.02
N ALA A 76 11.89 -6.25 -1.19
CA ALA A 76 12.87 -5.17 -1.26
C ALA A 76 12.25 -3.77 -1.06
N SER A 77 10.95 -3.62 -1.34
CA SER A 77 10.26 -2.33 -1.43
C SER A 77 9.56 -1.88 -0.13
N VAL A 78 9.64 -2.66 0.94
CA VAL A 78 9.10 -2.31 2.26
C VAL A 78 10.17 -2.58 3.30
N ALA A 79 10.72 -1.52 3.88
CA ALA A 79 11.84 -1.60 4.80
C ALA A 79 11.70 -0.60 5.95
N VAL A 80 12.23 -0.97 7.11
CA VAL A 80 12.43 -0.09 8.25
C VAL A 80 13.93 0.10 8.42
N PHE A 81 14.36 1.36 8.41
CA PHE A 81 15.74 1.74 8.66
C PHE A 81 15.86 2.31 10.07
N ALA A 82 16.85 1.87 10.83
CA ALA A 82 17.09 2.33 12.18
C ALA A 82 18.59 2.54 12.41
N SER A 83 18.95 3.66 13.04
CA SER A 83 20.33 3.97 13.44
C SER A 83 20.75 3.34 14.77
N ARG A 84 19.86 2.52 15.36
CA ARG A 84 20.02 1.83 16.63
C ARG A 84 19.22 0.52 16.60
N PRO A 85 19.43 -0.42 17.53
CA PRO A 85 18.58 -1.60 17.64
C PRO A 85 17.10 -1.24 17.68
N ILE A 86 16.26 -2.00 16.96
CA ILE A 86 14.82 -1.68 16.82
C ILE A 86 14.14 -1.57 18.19
N THR A 87 14.54 -2.39 19.16
CA THR A 87 14.03 -2.42 20.54
C THR A 87 14.31 -1.12 21.33
N ALA A 88 15.27 -0.30 20.88
CA ALA A 88 15.60 0.98 21.51
C ALA A 88 14.94 2.18 20.79
N VAL A 89 14.11 1.94 19.77
CA VAL A 89 13.43 2.99 19.02
C VAL A 89 12.22 3.49 19.79
N ARG A 90 12.12 4.82 19.95
CA ARG A 90 10.99 5.50 20.63
C ARG A 90 10.04 6.20 19.67
N SER A 91 10.47 6.44 18.44
CA SER A 91 9.65 7.06 17.39
C SER A 91 10.04 6.54 16.02
N ILE A 92 9.06 6.36 15.15
CA ILE A 92 9.25 5.89 13.78
C ILE A 92 8.59 6.89 12.83
N ALA A 93 9.36 7.38 11.86
CA ALA A 93 8.83 8.13 10.74
C ALA A 93 8.14 7.16 9.76
N VAL A 94 6.90 7.46 9.38
CA VAL A 94 6.11 6.65 8.45
C VAL A 94 5.56 7.48 7.30
N ASP A 95 5.55 6.90 6.10
CA ASP A 95 5.03 7.55 4.90
C ASP A 95 3.49 7.56 4.89
N ARG A 96 2.90 8.73 4.62
CA ARG A 96 1.45 8.91 4.43
C ARG A 96 0.89 8.05 3.30
N SER A 97 1.67 7.77 2.27
CA SER A 97 1.24 7.00 1.10
C SER A 97 1.03 5.50 1.42
N SER A 98 1.63 5.01 2.52
CA SER A 98 1.63 3.59 2.87
C SER A 98 0.71 3.28 4.04
N ARG A 99 -0.36 2.52 3.79
CA ARG A 99 -1.33 2.13 4.83
C ARG A 99 -1.11 0.71 5.36
N THR A 100 -0.99 -0.29 4.47
CA THR A 100 -0.75 -1.69 4.89
C THR A 100 0.58 -1.88 5.59
N SER A 101 1.67 -1.31 5.06
CA SER A 101 3.01 -1.51 5.66
C SER A 101 3.10 -0.90 7.06
N VAL A 102 2.47 0.26 7.26
CA VAL A 102 2.39 0.94 8.56
C VAL A 102 1.57 0.11 9.54
N ALA A 103 0.44 -0.45 9.10
CA ALA A 103 -0.34 -1.37 9.92
C ALA A 103 0.46 -2.61 10.32
N LEU A 104 1.17 -3.23 9.37
CA LEU A 104 2.06 -4.36 9.64
C LEU A 104 3.17 -3.98 10.63
N LEU A 105 3.76 -2.79 10.48
CA LEU A 105 4.81 -2.32 11.39
C LEU A 105 4.29 -2.14 12.82
N ARG A 106 3.04 -1.66 13.01
CA ARG A 106 2.42 -1.59 14.34
C ARG A 106 2.27 -2.97 14.96
N VAL A 107 1.86 -3.96 14.18
CA VAL A 107 1.77 -5.36 14.64
C VAL A 107 3.16 -5.88 15.02
N LEU A 108 4.18 -5.67 14.19
CA LEU A 108 5.54 -6.12 14.47
C LEU A 108 6.14 -5.44 15.71
N CYS A 109 5.89 -4.14 15.91
CA CYS A 109 6.30 -3.43 17.12
C CYS A 109 5.72 -4.09 18.38
N ALA A 110 4.41 -4.37 18.38
CA ALA A 110 3.73 -4.92 19.54
C ALA A 110 3.98 -6.44 19.75
N GLN A 111 4.15 -7.22 18.67
CA GLN A 111 4.14 -8.68 18.74
C GLN A 111 5.52 -9.32 18.55
N SER A 112 6.47 -8.61 17.95
CA SER A 112 7.79 -9.18 17.62
C SER A 112 8.94 -8.41 18.24
N PHE A 113 8.81 -7.10 18.38
CA PHE A 113 9.87 -6.24 18.93
C PHE A 113 9.62 -5.82 20.38
N ASP A 114 8.40 -6.04 20.90
CA ASP A 114 7.98 -5.67 22.25
C ASP A 114 8.22 -4.18 22.58
N ILE A 115 7.79 -3.30 21.67
CA ILE A 115 7.92 -1.85 21.79
C ILE A 115 6.63 -1.12 21.39
N GLU A 116 6.46 0.08 21.93
CA GLU A 116 5.36 1.00 21.58
C GLU A 116 5.91 2.39 21.16
N PRO A 117 6.55 2.50 19.99
CA PRO A 117 7.12 3.77 19.55
C PRO A 117 6.02 4.71 19.03
N LYS A 118 6.26 6.01 19.14
CA LYS A 118 5.41 7.03 18.53
C LYS A 118 5.58 7.05 17.02
N PHE A 119 4.51 6.81 16.27
CA PHE A 119 4.53 6.93 14.81
C PHE A 119 4.33 8.40 14.42
N VAL A 120 5.21 8.91 13.56
CA VAL A 120 5.17 10.29 13.06
C VAL A 120 5.07 10.25 11.55
N THR A 121 3.99 10.78 10.99
CA THR A 121 3.84 10.84 9.54
C THR A 121 4.76 11.92 8.97
N LEU A 122 5.61 11.53 8.03
CA LEU A 122 6.50 12.42 7.28
C LEU A 122 6.42 12.09 5.79
N GLU A 123 6.65 13.08 4.94
CA GLU A 123 6.86 12.83 3.52
C GLU A 123 8.19 12.07 3.34
N PRO A 124 8.29 11.18 2.35
CA PRO A 124 9.54 10.48 2.02
C PRO A 124 10.54 11.46 1.40
N ASP A 125 11.17 12.29 2.22
CA ASP A 125 12.23 13.22 1.85
C ASP A 125 13.55 12.71 2.43
N ILE A 126 14.36 12.06 1.59
CA ILE A 126 15.76 11.82 1.89
C ILE A 126 16.49 13.07 1.39
N LYS A 127 16.53 14.12 2.21
CA LYS A 127 17.57 15.13 2.02
C LYS A 127 18.91 14.41 2.22
N ALA A 128 19.64 14.27 1.13
CA ALA A 128 21.00 13.77 1.10
C ALA A 128 21.94 14.66 1.95
#